data_AF-A0A7S1FDA0-F1
#
_entry.id   AF-A0A7S1FDA0-F1
#
_cell.length_a   1.000
_cell.length_b   1.000
_cell.length_c   1.000
_cell.angle_alpha   90.00
_cell.angle_beta   90.00
_cell.angle_gamma   90.00
#
_symmetry.space_group_name_H-M   'P 1'
#
loop_
_entity.id
_entity.type
_entity.pdbx_description
1 polymer ?
#
loop_
_entity_poly.entity_id
_entity_poly.type
_entity_poly.pdbx_seq_one_letter_code
_entity_poly.pdbx_strand_id
1 'polypeptide(L)'
;MGCGSAKSSQVQNNLAPGKGPLPPALASAPRGRFGSALPPLTEGRRDFARIFFANERKVFIIAKGMPSMRPLQPTMGPSSAHIGDLSEQVAEKAAVLFIDSLTLQLTQVLNTTPDTNTLEILRDRAMAAMTVNVGIDFALHMRLMPQFLQPFFVVIVRGELEEVRIATYGFVAVTLQEVQGDRPEAKHTPYCVRLLSPNVLSRVRDGSDWEMEYHVRVVKCSTIQQAVESEVRLLREVTGTGKWETLHG
;
A
#
# COMPACT_ATOMS: atom_id res chain seq x y z
N MET A 1 26.36 -14.68 47.95
CA MET A 1 26.08 -15.87 47.11
C MET A 1 24.59 -16.11 47.11
N GLY A 2 23.94 -15.97 45.95
CA GLY A 2 22.50 -16.14 45.79
C GLY A 2 22.12 -16.05 44.31
N CYS A 3 22.25 -17.16 43.60
CA CYS A 3 21.87 -17.28 42.19
C CYS A 3 20.36 -17.53 42.08
N GLY A 4 19.62 -16.55 41.59
CA GLY A 4 18.22 -16.71 41.18
C GLY A 4 18.13 -17.09 39.71
N SER A 5 17.78 -18.34 39.43
CA SER A 5 17.54 -18.83 38.06
C SER A 5 16.17 -18.38 37.57
N ALA A 6 16.13 -17.42 36.65
CA ALA A 6 14.93 -17.07 35.91
C ALA A 6 14.66 -18.14 34.84
N LYS A 7 13.58 -18.90 35.00
CA LYS A 7 13.06 -19.81 33.98
C LYS A 7 12.39 -18.97 32.89
N SER A 8 13.01 -18.91 31.72
CA SER A 8 12.40 -18.39 30.50
C SER A 8 11.37 -19.40 29.99
N SER A 9 10.10 -19.09 30.20
CA SER A 9 8.99 -19.83 29.59
C SER A 9 8.99 -19.56 28.08
N GLN A 10 9.64 -20.44 27.32
CA GLN A 10 9.45 -20.52 25.86
C GLN A 10 8.04 -21.03 25.59
N VAL A 11 7.11 -20.09 25.35
CA VAL A 11 5.82 -20.40 24.73
C VAL A 11 6.09 -20.78 23.28
N GLN A 12 6.11 -22.08 23.00
CA GLN A 12 6.15 -22.61 21.64
C GLN A 12 4.81 -22.30 20.95
N ASN A 13 4.75 -21.17 20.24
CA ASN A 13 3.67 -20.89 19.28
C ASN A 13 3.85 -21.76 18.03
N ASN A 14 3.48 -23.05 18.14
CA ASN A 14 3.34 -23.97 17.01
C ASN A 14 2.00 -23.76 16.28
N LEU A 15 1.72 -22.54 15.81
CA LEU A 15 0.66 -22.33 14.83
C LEU A 15 1.28 -22.45 13.44
N ALA A 16 1.02 -23.59 12.79
CA ALA A 16 1.47 -23.84 11.43
C ALA A 16 1.04 -22.71 10.49
N PRO A 17 1.94 -22.14 9.66
CA PRO A 17 1.58 -21.07 8.73
C PRO A 17 0.56 -21.57 7.69
N GLY A 18 -0.67 -21.07 7.82
CA GLY A 18 -1.57 -20.67 6.73
C GLY A 18 -1.88 -21.70 5.65
N LYS A 19 -2.41 -22.88 5.99
CA LYS A 19 -3.10 -23.75 5.01
C LYS A 19 -4.63 -23.59 5.03
N GLY A 20 -5.15 -22.64 5.82
CA GLY A 20 -6.58 -22.39 5.89
C GLY A 20 -7.12 -21.84 4.55
N PRO A 21 -8.31 -22.27 4.10
CA PRO A 21 -9.01 -21.60 3.02
C PRO A 21 -9.32 -20.15 3.40
N LEU A 22 -9.67 -19.32 2.41
CA LEU A 22 -10.25 -18.01 2.70
C LEU A 22 -11.48 -18.17 3.61
N PRO A 23 -11.68 -17.29 4.60
CA PRO A 23 -12.91 -17.26 5.39
C PRO A 23 -14.14 -17.14 4.49
N PRO A 24 -15.31 -17.68 4.88
CA PRO A 24 -16.48 -17.73 4.00
C PRO A 24 -16.86 -16.39 3.34
N ALA A 25 -16.75 -15.28 4.07
CA ALA A 25 -17.03 -13.93 3.55
C ALA A 25 -16.06 -13.49 2.45
N LEU A 26 -14.79 -13.89 2.55
CA LEU A 26 -13.75 -13.60 1.56
C LEU A 26 -13.75 -14.63 0.42
N ALA A 27 -14.12 -15.89 0.71
CA ALA A 27 -14.18 -16.96 -0.27
C ALA A 27 -15.36 -16.81 -1.25
N SER A 28 -16.49 -16.25 -0.79
CA SER A 28 -17.66 -16.01 -1.65
C SER A 28 -17.44 -14.88 -2.66
N ALA A 29 -16.61 -13.90 -2.30
CA ALA A 29 -16.24 -12.78 -3.15
C ALA A 29 -14.75 -12.43 -2.94
N PRO A 30 -13.82 -13.21 -3.50
CA PRO A 30 -12.38 -12.95 -3.38
C PRO A 30 -11.94 -11.76 -4.22
N ARG A 31 -12.81 -11.26 -5.09
CA ARG A 31 -12.62 -10.09 -5.94
C ARG A 31 -13.92 -9.35 -6.11
N GLY A 32 -13.82 -8.04 -6.30
CA GLY A 32 -14.98 -7.19 -6.51
C GLY A 32 -14.61 -5.73 -6.52
N ARG A 33 -15.61 -4.89 -6.27
CA ARG A 33 -15.47 -3.44 -6.20
C ARG A 33 -16.21 -2.88 -4.99
N PHE A 34 -15.73 -1.76 -4.48
CA PHE A 34 -16.40 -1.02 -3.41
C PHE A 34 -16.11 0.48 -3.55
N GLY A 35 -17.03 1.32 -3.09
CA GLY A 35 -16.81 2.75 -2.97
C GLY A 35 -15.98 3.07 -1.73
N SER A 36 -15.02 3.99 -1.87
CA SER A 36 -14.26 4.56 -0.75
C SER A 36 -14.29 6.08 -0.84
N ALA A 37 -14.15 6.76 0.29
CA ALA A 37 -14.03 8.21 0.32
C ALA A 37 -12.56 8.60 0.48
N LEU A 38 -12.03 9.36 -0.49
CA LEU A 38 -10.72 9.98 -0.30
C LEU A 38 -10.81 11.04 0.81
N PRO A 39 -9.80 11.14 1.68
CA PRO A 39 -9.78 12.17 2.70
C PRO A 39 -9.70 13.57 2.05
N PRO A 40 -10.16 14.63 2.74
CA PRO A 40 -9.89 16.01 2.33
C PRO A 40 -8.39 16.20 2.07
N LEU A 41 -8.03 17.03 1.08
CA LEU A 41 -6.64 17.18 0.62
C LEU A 41 -5.66 17.46 1.78
N THR A 42 -6.01 18.34 2.71
CA THR A 42 -5.17 18.68 3.87
C THR A 42 -4.96 17.51 4.83
N GLU A 43 -5.96 16.64 4.99
CA GLU A 43 -5.84 15.41 5.79
C GLU A 43 -5.07 14.33 5.05
N GLY A 44 -5.37 14.10 3.77
CA GLY A 44 -4.65 13.14 2.93
C GLY A 44 -3.15 13.46 2.85
N ARG A 45 -2.78 14.73 2.77
CA ARG A 45 -1.37 15.16 2.80
C ARG A 45 -0.68 14.84 4.13
N ARG A 46 -1.38 15.00 5.27
CA ARG A 46 -0.84 14.66 6.60
C ARG A 46 -0.70 13.15 6.78
N ASP A 47 -1.69 12.37 6.34
CA ASP A 47 -1.65 10.91 6.37
C ASP A 47 -0.52 10.37 5.48
N PHE A 48 -0.40 10.90 4.26
CA PHE A 48 0.69 10.57 3.38
C PHE A 48 2.05 10.87 4.03
N ALA A 49 2.21 12.03 4.67
CA ALA A 49 3.48 12.37 5.34
C ALA A 49 3.85 11.38 6.46
N ARG A 50 2.87 10.89 7.24
CA ARG A 50 3.09 9.81 8.23
C ARG A 50 3.63 8.55 7.59
N ILE A 51 3.04 8.15 6.46
CA ILE A 51 3.44 6.95 5.73
C ILE A 51 4.82 7.13 5.09
N PHE A 52 5.04 8.28 4.45
CA PHE A 52 6.24 8.59 3.69
C PHE A 52 7.48 8.77 4.57
N PHE A 53 7.33 9.28 5.79
CA PHE A 53 8.40 9.39 6.78
C PHE A 53 8.41 8.26 7.82
N ALA A 54 7.62 7.20 7.63
CA ALA A 54 7.73 6.02 8.47
C ALA A 54 9.14 5.40 8.34
N ASN A 55 9.61 4.73 9.39
CA ASN A 55 10.93 4.08 9.42
C ASN A 55 11.09 2.97 8.36
N GLU A 56 9.98 2.47 7.84
CA GLU A 56 9.95 1.43 6.82
C GLU A 56 9.55 2.01 5.47
N ARG A 57 10.17 1.49 4.40
CA ARG A 57 9.77 1.84 3.04
C ARG A 57 8.46 1.12 2.71
N LYS A 58 7.44 1.90 2.40
CA LYS A 58 6.08 1.50 2.07
C LYS A 58 5.61 2.05 0.72
N VAL A 59 6.29 3.04 0.13
CA VAL A 59 5.87 3.68 -1.12
C VAL A 59 6.86 3.36 -2.24
N PHE A 60 6.37 2.70 -3.28
CA PHE A 60 7.15 2.23 -4.42
C PHE A 60 6.50 2.63 -5.75
N ILE A 61 7.27 2.57 -6.82
CA ILE A 61 6.80 2.71 -8.21
C ILE A 61 7.18 1.47 -9.02
N ILE A 62 6.33 1.13 -9.97
CA ILE A 62 6.64 0.23 -11.08
C ILE A 62 6.07 0.78 -12.39
N ALA A 63 6.89 0.75 -13.43
CA ALA A 63 6.55 1.26 -14.76
C ALA A 63 7.01 0.26 -15.85
N LYS A 64 6.53 0.46 -17.09
CA LYS A 64 6.95 -0.34 -18.24
C LYS A 64 8.47 -0.31 -18.39
N GLY A 65 9.11 -1.47 -18.55
CA GLY A 65 10.57 -1.57 -18.68
C GLY A 65 11.35 -1.63 -17.36
N MET A 66 10.72 -1.38 -16.21
CA MET A 66 11.37 -1.61 -14.92
C MET A 66 11.48 -3.11 -14.61
N PRO A 67 12.66 -3.63 -14.20
CA PRO A 67 12.83 -5.03 -13.84
C PRO A 67 12.23 -5.39 -12.46
N SER A 68 12.11 -4.39 -11.59
CA SER A 68 11.60 -4.50 -10.22
C SER A 68 10.93 -3.19 -9.80
N MET A 69 10.17 -3.22 -8.70
CA MET A 69 9.70 -2.00 -8.03
C MET A 69 10.88 -1.17 -7.55
N ARG A 70 10.71 0.16 -7.49
CA ARG A 70 11.71 1.09 -6.95
C ARG A 70 11.10 1.94 -5.84
N PRO A 71 11.82 2.19 -4.73
CA PRO A 71 11.29 2.99 -3.64
C PRO A 71 11.17 4.47 -4.06
N LEU A 72 10.12 5.13 -3.60
CA LEU A 72 9.92 6.58 -3.74
C LEU A 72 10.25 7.34 -2.45
N GLN A 73 10.43 6.64 -1.34
CA GLN A 73 10.87 7.26 -0.09
C GLN A 73 12.39 7.49 -0.08
N PRO A 74 12.85 8.62 0.50
CA PRO A 74 14.27 8.90 0.63
C PRO A 74 14.97 7.87 1.53
N THR A 75 16.19 7.49 1.17
CA THR A 75 17.00 6.56 1.97
C THR A 75 17.61 7.22 3.21
N MET A 76 17.74 8.54 3.18
CA MET A 76 18.23 9.39 4.26
C MET A 76 17.25 10.55 4.39
N GLY A 77 16.55 10.63 5.52
CA GLY A 77 15.56 11.66 5.79
C GLY A 77 15.46 11.95 7.27
N PRO A 78 14.76 13.02 7.67
CA PRO A 78 14.49 13.29 9.07
C PRO A 78 13.94 12.01 9.71
N SER A 79 14.72 11.44 10.63
CA SER A 79 14.37 10.25 11.39
C SER A 79 12.99 10.42 12.02
N SER A 80 12.33 9.31 12.36
CA SER A 80 11.02 9.21 13.04
C SER A 80 10.74 10.19 14.20
N ALA A 81 11.75 10.94 14.66
CA ALA A 81 11.65 12.04 15.62
C ALA A 81 10.56 13.08 15.28
N HIS A 82 10.14 13.22 14.03
CA HIS A 82 9.07 14.17 13.64
C HIS A 82 7.68 13.54 13.43
N ILE A 83 7.50 12.24 13.65
CA ILE A 83 6.20 11.57 13.42
C ILE A 83 5.09 12.13 14.34
N GLY A 84 5.46 12.67 15.51
CA GLY A 84 4.53 13.28 16.45
C GLY A 84 4.06 14.69 16.08
N ASP A 85 4.82 15.43 15.26
CA ASP A 85 4.53 16.83 14.90
C ASP A 85 4.34 16.97 13.39
N LEU A 86 3.14 16.61 12.93
CA LEU A 86 2.75 16.67 11.53
C LEU A 86 2.18 18.04 11.18
N SER A 87 3.06 19.03 11.29
CA SER A 87 2.77 20.37 10.80
C SER A 87 2.57 20.36 9.28
N GLU A 88 1.92 21.41 8.77
CA GLU A 88 1.75 21.63 7.33
C GLU A 88 3.10 21.65 6.59
N GLN A 89 4.16 22.14 7.25
CA GLN A 89 5.53 22.15 6.71
C GLN A 89 6.08 20.73 6.48
N VAL A 90 5.77 19.78 7.37
CA VAL A 90 6.18 18.37 7.19
C VAL A 90 5.42 17.74 6.03
N ALA A 91 4.12 18.03 5.90
CA ALA A 91 3.31 17.55 4.77
C ALA A 91 3.77 18.13 3.42
N GLU A 92 4.14 19.41 3.39
CA GLU A 92 4.74 20.07 2.22
C GLU A 92 6.07 19.42 1.85
N LYS A 93 6.96 19.22 2.83
CA LYS A 93 8.24 18.55 2.60
C LYS A 93 8.08 17.13 2.06
N ALA A 94 7.11 16.37 2.57
CA ALA A 94 6.80 15.03 2.03
C ALA A 94 6.37 15.11 0.56
N ALA A 95 5.49 16.07 0.22
CA ALA A 95 5.01 16.27 -1.14
C ALA A 95 6.15 16.61 -2.12
N VAL A 96 7.05 17.51 -1.73
CA VAL A 96 8.24 17.89 -2.52
C VAL A 96 9.17 16.70 -2.75
N LEU A 97 9.55 15.98 -1.69
CA LEU A 97 10.44 14.83 -1.82
C LEU A 97 9.83 13.68 -2.63
N PHE A 98 8.51 13.50 -2.51
CA PHE A 98 7.77 12.53 -3.29
C PHE A 98 7.78 12.89 -4.77
N ILE A 99 7.48 14.14 -5.14
CA ILE A 99 7.46 14.55 -6.54
C ILE A 99 8.85 14.55 -7.17
N ASP A 100 9.89 14.94 -6.43
CA ASP A 100 11.28 14.86 -6.90
C ASP A 100 11.66 13.41 -7.23
N SER A 101 11.36 12.48 -6.31
CA SER A 101 11.64 11.06 -6.48
C SER A 101 10.83 10.47 -7.64
N LEU A 102 9.55 10.84 -7.74
CA LEU A 102 8.66 10.38 -8.81
C LEU A 102 9.15 10.88 -10.18
N THR A 103 9.50 12.15 -10.28
CA THR A 103 10.05 12.78 -11.49
C THR A 103 11.33 12.06 -11.92
N LEU A 104 12.26 11.83 -10.99
CA LEU A 104 13.50 11.10 -11.27
C LEU A 104 13.23 9.71 -11.85
N GLN A 105 12.33 8.94 -11.23
CA GLN A 105 12.01 7.58 -11.69
C GLN A 105 11.29 7.57 -13.04
N LEU A 106 10.38 8.51 -13.27
CA LEU A 106 9.64 8.62 -14.52
C LEU A 106 10.54 9.07 -15.66
N THR A 107 11.39 10.08 -15.47
CA THR A 107 12.34 10.55 -16.50
C THR A 107 13.28 9.43 -16.94
N GLN A 108 13.75 8.60 -15.99
CA GLN A 108 14.60 7.46 -16.30
C GLN A 108 13.91 6.39 -17.16
N VAL A 109 12.61 6.17 -16.98
CA VAL A 109 11.88 5.12 -17.70
C VAL A 109 11.31 5.62 -19.03
N LEU A 110 10.81 6.85 -19.05
CA LEU A 110 10.17 7.45 -20.22
C LEU A 110 11.19 8.06 -21.19
N ASN A 111 12.46 8.22 -20.77
CA ASN A 111 13.49 8.95 -21.53
C ASN A 111 13.07 10.38 -21.91
N THR A 112 12.14 10.96 -21.15
CA THR A 112 11.65 12.33 -21.30
C THR A 112 11.15 12.84 -19.95
N THR A 113 11.24 14.15 -19.73
CA THR A 113 10.70 14.77 -18.52
C THR A 113 9.18 14.92 -18.68
N PRO A 114 8.37 14.34 -17.77
CA PRO A 114 6.93 14.54 -17.81
C PRO A 114 6.52 16.01 -17.65
N ASP A 115 5.36 16.37 -18.20
CA ASP A 115 4.76 17.69 -18.01
C ASP A 115 4.52 18.01 -16.53
N THR A 116 4.87 19.23 -16.12
CA THR A 116 4.79 19.69 -14.71
C THR A 116 3.37 19.61 -14.16
N ASN A 117 2.37 20.03 -14.94
CA ASN A 117 0.98 19.99 -14.50
C ASN A 117 0.48 18.55 -14.31
N THR A 118 0.89 17.63 -15.19
CA THR A 118 0.60 16.20 -15.06
C THR A 118 1.24 15.62 -13.79
N LEU A 119 2.48 16.01 -13.49
CA LEU A 119 3.18 15.61 -12.27
C LEU A 119 2.50 16.13 -11.01
N GLU A 120 2.05 17.38 -10.97
CA GLU A 120 1.33 17.96 -9.84
C GLU A 120 -0.01 17.24 -9.59
N ILE A 121 -0.78 16.97 -10.64
CA ILE A 121 -2.03 16.19 -10.55
C ILE A 121 -1.75 14.79 -10.01
N LEU A 122 -0.71 14.12 -10.54
CA LEU A 122 -0.31 12.80 -10.09
C LEU A 122 0.11 12.82 -8.62
N ARG A 123 0.93 13.79 -8.21
CA ARG A 123 1.37 13.98 -6.82
C ARG A 123 0.18 14.03 -5.88
N ASP A 124 -0.73 14.97 -6.11
CA ASP A 124 -1.82 15.27 -5.17
C ASP A 124 -2.79 14.09 -5.06
N ARG A 125 -3.11 13.45 -6.18
CA ARG A 125 -4.05 12.32 -6.20
C ARG A 125 -3.43 11.01 -5.72
N ALA A 126 -2.15 10.77 -6.01
CA ALA A 126 -1.43 9.63 -5.45
C ALA A 126 -1.34 9.76 -3.92
N MET A 127 -1.01 10.95 -3.41
CA MET A 127 -0.99 11.21 -1.96
C MET A 127 -2.36 10.97 -1.32
N ALA A 128 -3.45 11.46 -1.94
CA ALA A 128 -4.80 11.23 -1.44
C ALA A 128 -5.19 9.73 -1.45
N ALA A 129 -4.78 8.98 -2.48
CA ALA A 129 -5.05 7.56 -2.60
C ALA A 129 -4.20 6.68 -1.65
N MET A 130 -3.03 7.16 -1.23
CA MET A 130 -2.14 6.47 -0.30
C MET A 130 -2.53 6.74 1.16
N THR A 131 -3.72 6.30 1.54
CA THR A 131 -4.24 6.39 2.90
C THR A 131 -4.62 5.00 3.44
N VAL A 132 -4.59 4.86 4.77
CA VAL A 132 -5.07 3.65 5.45
C VAL A 132 -6.60 3.58 5.42
N ASN A 133 -7.30 4.72 5.28
CA ASN A 133 -8.77 4.77 5.30
C ASN A 133 -9.41 3.90 4.23
N VAL A 134 -8.82 3.83 3.03
CA VAL A 134 -9.28 2.95 1.94
C VAL A 134 -9.26 1.47 2.37
N GLY A 135 -8.27 1.07 3.17
CA GLY A 135 -8.18 -0.28 3.74
C GLY A 135 -9.21 -0.54 4.84
N ILE A 136 -9.54 0.47 5.63
CA ILE A 136 -10.61 0.38 6.65
C ILE A 136 -11.98 0.32 5.98
N ASP A 137 -12.24 1.13 4.96
CA ASP A 137 -13.48 1.10 4.16
C ASP A 137 -13.69 -0.29 3.54
N PHE A 138 -12.63 -0.87 2.97
CA PHE A 138 -12.66 -2.24 2.47
C PHE A 138 -13.04 -3.25 3.56
N ALA A 139 -12.39 -3.16 4.72
CA ALA A 139 -12.65 -4.07 5.81
C ALA A 139 -14.10 -3.97 6.31
N LEU A 140 -14.65 -2.76 6.43
CA LEU A 140 -16.05 -2.54 6.78
C LEU A 140 -17.01 -3.07 5.70
N HIS A 141 -16.72 -2.81 4.42
CA HIS A 141 -17.49 -3.30 3.29
C HIS A 141 -17.60 -4.83 3.29
N MET A 142 -16.49 -5.52 3.56
CA MET A 142 -16.41 -6.98 3.62
C MET A 142 -16.79 -7.57 4.98
N ARG A 143 -17.24 -6.74 5.95
CA ARG A 143 -17.59 -7.14 7.33
C ARG A 143 -16.46 -7.89 8.05
N LEU A 144 -15.23 -7.45 7.81
CA LEU A 144 -14.02 -7.89 8.48
C LEU A 144 -13.78 -7.04 9.74
N MET A 145 -12.71 -7.34 10.49
CA MET A 145 -12.23 -6.42 11.51
C MET A 145 -11.82 -5.09 10.88
N PRO A 146 -12.16 -3.93 11.48
CA PRO A 146 -11.77 -2.61 10.97
C PRO A 146 -10.28 -2.32 11.23
N GLN A 147 -9.41 -3.15 10.66
CA GLN A 147 -7.96 -3.08 10.75
C GLN A 147 -7.37 -3.38 9.38
N PHE A 148 -6.36 -2.59 9.01
CA PHE A 148 -5.59 -2.78 7.79
C PHE A 148 -4.10 -2.79 8.16
N LEU A 149 -3.52 -3.98 8.20
CA LEU A 149 -2.21 -4.20 8.79
C LEU A 149 -1.12 -4.12 7.71
N GLN A 150 0.02 -3.51 8.07
CA GLN A 150 1.17 -3.30 7.19
C GLN A 150 0.77 -2.75 5.79
N PRO A 151 0.20 -1.53 5.70
CA PRO A 151 -0.10 -0.93 4.40
C PRO A 151 1.17 -0.75 3.56
N PHE A 152 1.10 -1.13 2.28
CA PHE A 152 2.17 -1.00 1.29
C PHE A 152 1.60 -0.49 -0.03
N PHE A 153 2.23 0.51 -0.63
CA PHE A 153 1.70 1.28 -1.75
C PHE A 153 2.62 1.17 -2.97
N VAL A 154 2.02 0.92 -4.12
CA VAL A 154 2.71 0.85 -5.41
C VAL A 154 2.02 1.78 -6.41
N VAL A 155 2.76 2.77 -6.91
CA VAL A 155 2.40 3.56 -8.09
C VAL A 155 2.66 2.71 -9.32
N ILE A 156 1.60 2.35 -10.05
CA ILE A 156 1.67 1.54 -11.27
C ILE A 156 1.46 2.46 -12.46
N VAL A 157 2.48 2.58 -13.30
CA VAL A 157 2.49 3.48 -14.46
C VAL A 157 2.46 2.69 -15.76
N ARG A 158 1.47 2.97 -16.61
CA ARG A 158 1.35 2.40 -17.96
C ARG A 158 1.74 3.43 -19.02
N GLY A 159 2.41 2.93 -20.07
CA GLY A 159 2.71 3.71 -21.27
C GLY A 159 3.55 4.94 -20.93
N GLU A 160 3.28 6.04 -21.64
CA GLU A 160 3.87 7.35 -21.39
C GLU A 160 2.97 8.18 -20.47
N LEU A 161 2.64 7.64 -19.28
CA LEU A 161 1.66 8.22 -18.33
C LEU A 161 0.22 8.26 -18.86
N GLU A 162 -0.15 7.33 -19.73
CA GLU A 162 -1.54 7.20 -20.22
C GLU A 162 -2.50 6.81 -19.09
N GLU A 163 -2.03 5.95 -18.18
CA GLU A 163 -2.78 5.50 -17.04
C GLU A 163 -1.86 5.26 -15.85
N VAL A 164 -2.24 5.83 -14.71
CA VAL A 164 -1.54 5.63 -13.46
C VAL A 164 -2.55 5.18 -12.40
N ARG A 165 -2.27 4.07 -11.73
CA ARG A 165 -3.10 3.56 -10.62
C ARG A 165 -2.25 3.35 -9.39
N ILE A 166 -2.87 3.43 -8.22
CA ILE A 166 -2.26 3.12 -6.94
C ILE A 166 -2.78 1.77 -6.48
N ALA A 167 -1.86 0.82 -6.27
CA ALA A 167 -2.19 -0.43 -5.59
C ALA A 167 -1.79 -0.33 -4.12
N THR A 168 -2.75 -0.53 -3.23
CA THR A 168 -2.57 -0.61 -1.79
C THR A 168 -2.70 -2.06 -1.35
N TYR A 169 -1.66 -2.58 -0.72
CA TYR A 169 -1.62 -3.93 -0.16
C TYR A 169 -1.67 -3.86 1.36
N GLY A 170 -2.28 -4.87 1.98
CA GLY A 170 -2.26 -5.03 3.42
C GLY A 170 -2.79 -6.39 3.85
N PHE A 171 -2.54 -6.75 5.10
CA PHE A 171 -3.16 -7.92 5.72
C PHE A 171 -4.50 -7.53 6.36
N VAL A 172 -5.47 -8.44 6.26
CA VAL A 172 -6.82 -8.29 6.81
C VAL A 172 -7.20 -9.50 7.66
N ALA A 173 -8.10 -9.32 8.62
CA ALA A 173 -8.54 -10.39 9.53
C ALA A 173 -10.06 -10.40 9.67
N VAL A 174 -10.63 -11.59 9.82
CA VAL A 174 -12.04 -11.74 10.25
C VAL A 174 -12.13 -11.66 11.76
N THR A 175 -11.15 -12.22 12.48
CA THR A 175 -11.12 -12.19 13.94
C THR A 175 -9.74 -11.87 14.50
N LEU A 176 -9.69 -11.40 15.75
CA LEU A 176 -8.44 -10.98 16.38
C LEU A 176 -7.46 -12.15 16.56
N GLN A 177 -7.98 -13.38 16.68
CA GLN A 177 -7.19 -14.60 16.84
C GLN A 177 -6.38 -14.94 15.58
N GLU A 178 -6.74 -14.41 14.42
CA GLU A 178 -5.99 -14.61 13.17
C GLU A 178 -4.79 -13.67 13.05
N VAL A 179 -4.74 -12.60 13.86
CA VAL A 179 -3.65 -11.62 13.86
C VAL A 179 -2.47 -12.18 14.64
N GLN A 180 -1.34 -12.30 13.97
CA GLN A 180 -0.08 -12.77 14.53
C GLN A 180 0.93 -11.62 14.58
N GLY A 181 1.87 -11.68 15.53
CA GLY A 181 2.87 -10.62 15.74
C GLY A 181 2.55 -9.73 16.95
N ASP A 182 3.60 -9.34 17.66
CA ASP A 182 3.54 -8.55 18.90
C ASP A 182 3.60 -7.04 18.65
N ARG A 183 4.31 -6.61 17.61
CA ARG A 183 4.48 -5.19 17.26
C ARG A 183 3.65 -4.77 16.04
N PRO A 184 3.18 -3.51 15.96
CA PRO A 184 2.36 -3.03 14.83
C PRO A 184 2.93 -3.32 13.45
N GLU A 185 4.25 -3.18 13.27
CA GLU A 185 4.97 -3.41 12.02
C GLU A 185 5.13 -4.89 11.66
N ALA A 186 5.10 -5.78 12.66
CA ALA A 186 5.22 -7.23 12.48
C ALA A 186 3.86 -7.94 12.42
N LYS A 187 2.75 -7.21 12.67
CA LYS A 187 1.41 -7.78 12.68
C LYS A 187 0.98 -8.23 11.30
N HIS A 188 0.59 -9.49 11.16
CA HIS A 188 0.17 -10.07 9.89
C HIS A 188 -0.93 -11.11 10.09
N THR A 189 -1.53 -11.53 8.99
CA THR A 189 -2.57 -12.56 8.93
C THR A 189 -2.28 -13.44 7.70
N PRO A 190 -2.90 -14.62 7.57
CA PRO A 190 -2.77 -15.41 6.36
C PRO A 190 -3.52 -14.82 5.15
N TYR A 191 -4.16 -13.65 5.25
CA TYR A 191 -4.96 -13.07 4.16
C TYR A 191 -4.41 -11.71 3.75
N CYS A 192 -3.98 -11.61 2.50
CA CYS A 192 -3.54 -10.37 1.89
C CYS A 192 -4.62 -9.87 0.94
N VAL A 193 -4.91 -8.58 1.00
CA VAL A 193 -5.71 -7.89 -0.01
C VAL A 193 -4.84 -6.93 -0.81
N ARG A 194 -5.16 -6.81 -2.10
CA ARG A 194 -4.71 -5.74 -2.98
C ARG A 194 -5.93 -4.90 -3.36
N LEU A 195 -5.86 -3.61 -3.08
CA LEU A 195 -6.86 -2.60 -3.44
C LEU A 195 -6.26 -1.74 -4.56
N LEU A 196 -6.93 -1.65 -5.70
CA LEU A 196 -6.46 -0.92 -6.86
C LEU A 196 -7.36 0.28 -7.11
N SER A 197 -6.77 1.48 -7.14
CA SER A 197 -7.47 2.72 -7.42
C SER A 197 -7.96 2.80 -8.86
N PRO A 198 -8.92 3.68 -9.17
CA PRO A 198 -9.14 4.11 -10.55
C PRO A 198 -7.88 4.84 -11.10
N ASN A 199 -7.90 5.16 -12.39
CA ASN A 199 -6.83 5.95 -13.00
C ASN A 199 -6.74 7.33 -12.32
N VAL A 200 -5.65 7.60 -11.60
CA VAL A 200 -5.47 8.84 -10.84
C VAL A 200 -5.25 10.04 -11.75
N LEU A 201 -4.93 9.86 -13.03
CA LEU A 201 -4.87 10.95 -14.00
C LEU A 201 -6.23 11.27 -14.63
N SER A 202 -7.23 10.40 -14.50
CA SER A 202 -8.57 10.63 -15.03
C SER A 202 -9.29 11.75 -14.28
N ARG A 203 -10.15 12.53 -14.94
CA ARG A 203 -10.95 13.57 -14.27
C ARG A 203 -12.01 12.90 -13.37
N VAL A 204 -11.66 12.62 -12.12
CA VAL A 204 -12.62 12.18 -11.11
C VAL A 204 -13.47 13.39 -10.73
N ARG A 205 -14.80 13.23 -10.73
CA ARG A 205 -15.72 14.26 -10.22
C ARG A 205 -15.62 14.29 -8.71
N ASP A 206 -15.48 15.48 -8.13
CA ASP A 206 -15.35 15.65 -6.69
C ASP A 206 -16.49 14.93 -5.95
N GLY A 207 -16.13 13.98 -5.08
CA GLY A 207 -16.97 13.53 -3.96
C GLY A 207 -17.84 12.28 -4.12
N SER A 208 -17.84 11.53 -5.23
CA SER A 208 -18.71 10.32 -5.30
C SER A 208 -18.21 9.10 -6.08
N ASP A 209 -17.18 9.21 -6.93
CA ASP A 209 -16.84 8.14 -7.88
C ASP A 209 -15.49 7.45 -7.62
N TRP A 210 -15.02 7.39 -6.36
CA TRP A 210 -13.79 6.65 -6.04
C TRP A 210 -14.08 5.16 -5.78
N GLU A 211 -14.35 4.45 -6.87
CA GLU A 211 -14.55 3.00 -6.87
C GLU A 211 -13.21 2.26 -6.90
N MET A 212 -12.95 1.48 -5.86
CA MET A 212 -11.76 0.65 -5.72
C MET A 212 -12.05 -0.77 -6.21
N GLU A 213 -11.11 -1.36 -6.94
CA GLU A 213 -11.12 -2.80 -7.23
C GLU A 213 -10.33 -3.54 -6.16
N TYR A 214 -10.80 -4.71 -5.70
CA TYR A 214 -10.08 -5.51 -4.72
C TYR A 214 -9.84 -6.94 -5.19
N HIS A 215 -8.76 -7.52 -4.67
CA HIS A 215 -8.44 -8.94 -4.79
C HIS A 215 -7.86 -9.46 -3.47
N VAL A 216 -8.42 -10.52 -2.93
CA VAL A 216 -8.05 -11.13 -1.65
C VAL A 216 -7.53 -12.53 -1.90
N ARG A 217 -6.43 -12.88 -1.23
CA ARG A 217 -5.79 -14.20 -1.35
C ARG A 217 -5.15 -14.66 -0.06
N VAL A 218 -4.93 -15.95 0.03
CA VAL A 218 -4.15 -16.55 1.12
C VAL A 218 -2.65 -16.39 0.82
N VAL A 219 -1.89 -15.98 1.82
CA VAL A 219 -0.43 -15.83 1.74
C VAL A 219 0.25 -16.55 2.90
N LYS A 220 1.54 -16.88 2.71
CA LYS A 220 2.36 -17.63 3.68
C LYS A 220 3.52 -16.83 4.25
N CYS A 221 3.61 -15.55 3.90
CA CYS A 221 4.64 -14.63 4.34
C CYS A 221 4.16 -13.82 5.55
N SER A 222 5.11 -13.36 6.37
CA SER A 222 4.84 -12.55 7.56
C SER A 222 5.00 -11.04 7.32
N THR A 223 5.58 -10.66 6.17
CA THR A 223 5.72 -9.25 5.79
C THR A 223 4.94 -8.97 4.52
N ILE A 224 4.33 -7.78 4.46
CA ILE A 224 3.57 -7.38 3.28
C ILE A 224 4.48 -7.23 2.06
N GLN A 225 5.73 -6.80 2.28
CA GLN A 225 6.72 -6.67 1.21
C GLN A 225 6.93 -7.99 0.48
N GLN A 226 7.07 -9.11 1.20
CA GLN A 226 7.18 -10.44 0.59
C GLN A 226 5.93 -10.81 -0.21
N ALA A 227 4.73 -10.44 0.28
CA ALA A 227 3.48 -10.66 -0.45
C ALA A 227 3.47 -9.90 -1.77
N VAL A 228 3.87 -8.62 -1.77
CA VAL A 228 3.92 -7.79 -2.98
C VAL A 228 5.02 -8.26 -3.94
N GLU A 229 6.19 -8.62 -3.42
CA GLU A 229 7.30 -9.15 -4.22
C GLU A 229 6.89 -10.40 -5.02
N SER A 230 6.05 -11.26 -4.46
CA SER A 230 5.50 -12.42 -5.17
C SER A 230 4.62 -12.05 -6.37
N GLU A 231 4.06 -10.83 -6.41
CA GLU A 231 3.24 -10.32 -7.52
C GLU A 231 3.98 -9.41 -8.49
N VAL A 232 5.26 -9.10 -8.27
CA VAL A 232 6.01 -8.18 -9.14
C VAL A 232 5.97 -8.61 -10.61
N ARG A 233 5.95 -9.93 -10.89
CA ARG A 233 5.79 -10.44 -12.25
C ARG A 233 4.45 -10.02 -12.87
N LEU A 234 3.34 -10.14 -12.14
CA LEU A 234 2.02 -9.72 -12.60
C LEU A 234 1.97 -8.20 -12.81
N LEU A 235 2.53 -7.42 -11.88
CA LEU A 235 2.61 -5.96 -12.01
C LEU A 235 3.40 -5.54 -13.27
N ARG A 236 4.48 -6.24 -13.61
CA ARG A 236 5.25 -6.00 -14.83
C ARG A 236 4.48 -6.39 -16.10
N GLU A 237 3.71 -7.47 -16.05
CA GLU A 237 2.87 -7.88 -17.16
C GLU A 237 1.80 -6.82 -17.46
N VAL A 238 1.18 -6.26 -16.42
CA VAL A 238 0.18 -5.19 -16.56
C VAL A 238 0.79 -3.92 -17.14
N THR A 239 1.95 -3.48 -16.65
CA THR A 239 2.60 -2.27 -17.20
C THR A 239 3.09 -2.48 -18.64
N GLY A 240 3.39 -3.73 -19.02
CA GLY A 240 3.80 -4.09 -20.38
C GLY A 240 2.65 -4.25 -21.37
N THR A 241 1.53 -4.86 -20.96
CA THR A 241 0.40 -5.23 -21.83
C THR A 241 -0.79 -4.28 -21.75
N GLY A 242 -0.90 -3.52 -20.65
CA GLY A 242 -2.04 -2.68 -20.34
C GLY A 242 -3.31 -3.40 -19.88
N LYS A 243 -3.26 -4.73 -19.75
CA LYS A 243 -4.39 -5.57 -19.35
C LYS A 243 -4.49 -5.68 -17.83
N TRP A 244 -5.25 -4.79 -17.21
CA TRP A 244 -5.48 -4.81 -15.75
C TRP A 244 -6.15 -6.10 -15.28
N GLU A 245 -6.85 -6.80 -16.17
CA GLU A 245 -7.53 -8.06 -15.87
C GLU A 245 -6.56 -9.16 -15.44
N THR A 246 -5.29 -9.06 -15.87
CA THR A 246 -4.24 -10.01 -15.47
C THR A 246 -3.90 -9.92 -13.99
N LEU A 247 -4.25 -8.82 -13.32
CA LEU A 247 -4.16 -8.75 -11.86
C LEU A 247 -5.18 -9.67 -11.18
N HIS A 248 -6.26 -10.07 -11.85
CA HIS A 248 -7.28 -10.96 -11.29
C HIS A 248 -6.95 -12.45 -11.41
N GLY A 249 -5.75 -12.80 -11.89
CA GLY A 249 -5.29 -14.17 -12.14
C GLY A 249 -4.92 -14.97 -10.89
#